data_AF-A0A919CGQ4-F1
#
_entry.id   AF-A0A919CGQ4-F1
#
_cell.length_a   1.000
_cell.length_b   1.000
_cell.length_c   1.000
_cell.angle_alpha   90.00
_cell.angle_beta   90.00
_cell.angle_gamma   90.00
#
_symmetry.space_group_name_H-M   'P 1'
#
loop_
_entity.id
_entity.type
_entity.pdbx_description
1 polymer ?
#
loop_
_entity_poly.entity_id
_entity_poly.type
_entity_poly.pdbx_seq_one_letter_code
_entity_poly.pdbx_strand_id
1 'polypeptide(L)' 'MGLLLTILGIIVLVSGVLGVIRGQLLWGIILIVVGLALTPGYFYGF' A
#
# COMPACT_ATOMS: atom_id res chain seq x y z
N MET A 1 11.05 6.30 12.80
CA MET A 1 10.15 5.15 12.53
C MET A 1 9.08 5.48 11.48
N GLY A 2 8.45 6.66 11.50
CA GLY A 2 7.37 7.01 10.55
C GLY A 2 7.79 7.03 9.07
N LEU A 3 8.95 7.60 8.73
CA LEU A 3 9.38 7.75 7.34
C LEU A 3 9.58 6.41 6.60
N LEU A 4 10.16 5.41 7.27
CA LEU A 4 10.35 4.07 6.71
C LEU A 4 9.01 3.37 6.46
N LEU A 5 8.06 3.45 7.39
CA LEU A 5 6.73 2.86 7.22
C LEU A 5 5.92 3.55 6.13
N THR A 6 6.08 4.87 5.98
CA THR A 6 5.47 5.62 4.87
C THR A 6 6.03 5.17 3.53
N ILE A 7 7.36 5.02 3.40
CA ILE A 7 7.99 4.51 2.17
C ILE A 7 7.52 3.09 1.88
N LEU A 8 7.50 2.20 2.88
CA LEU A 8 7.03 0.83 2.72
C LEU A 8 5.56 0.77 2.34
N GLY A 9 4.70 1.59 2.95
CA GLY A 9 3.28 1.68 2.62
C GLY A 9 3.05 2.11 1.17
N ILE A 10 3.82 3.10 0.68
CA ILE A 10 3.78 3.54 -0.73
C ILE A 10 4.23 2.40 -1.67
N ILE A 11 5.32 1.71 -1.35
CA ILE A 11 5.82 0.59 -2.18
C ILE A 11 4.76 -0.52 -2.28
N VAL A 12 4.16 -0.88 -1.15
CA VAL A 12 3.11 -1.90 -1.09
C VAL A 12 1.89 -1.47 -1.91
N LEU A 13 1.45 -0.22 -1.78
CA LEU A 13 0.37 0.36 -2.60
C LEU A 13 0.67 0.27 -4.11
N VAL A 14 1.85 0.73 -4.53
CA VAL A 14 2.26 0.70 -5.95
C VAL A 14 2.33 -0.73 -6.47
N SER A 15 2.86 -1.67 -5.68
CA SER A 15 2.89 -3.09 -6.06
C SER A 15 1.48 -3.68 -6.20
N GLY A 16 0.54 -3.28 -5.34
CA GLY A 16 -0.86 -3.68 -5.44
C GLY A 16 -1.53 -3.18 -6.72
N VAL A 17 -1.32 -1.91 -7.07
CA VAL A 17 -1.81 -1.33 -8.34
C VAL A 17 -1.23 -2.07 -9.54
N LEU A 18 0.08 -2.37 -9.54
CA LEU A 18 0.71 -3.15 -10.61
C LEU A 18 0.17 -4.59 -10.68
N GLY A 19 -0.15 -5.20 -9.54
CA GLY A 19 -0.79 -6.52 -9.46
C GLY A 19 -2.18 -6.52 -10.10
N VAL A 20 -2.99 -5.50 -9.83
CA VAL A 20 -4.30 -5.31 -10.47
C VAL A 20 -4.16 -5.18 -11.99
N ILE A 21 -3.23 -4.34 -12.46
CA ILE A 21 -2.98 -4.13 -13.90
C ILE A 21 -2.56 -5.44 -14.59
N ARG A 22 -1.81 -6.30 -13.90
CA ARG A 22 -1.37 -7.62 -14.41
C ARG A 22 -2.47 -8.70 -14.36
N GLY A 23 -3.71 -8.35 -14.01
CA GLY A 23 -4.83 -9.28 -13.93
C GLY A 23 -4.87 -10.11 -12.63
N GLN A 24 -3.97 -9.86 -11.68
CA GLN A 24 -3.95 -10.52 -10.37
C GLN A 24 -4.86 -9.78 -9.39
N LEU A 25 -6.16 -9.70 -9.71
CA LEU A 25 -7.13 -8.86 -9.00
C LEU A 25 -7.12 -9.08 -7.48
N LEU A 26 -7.14 -10.33 -7.02
CA LEU A 26 -7.15 -10.66 -5.58
C LEU A 26 -5.88 -10.17 -4.88
N TRP A 27 -4.70 -10.52 -5.40
CA TRP A 27 -3.43 -10.13 -4.80
C TRP A 27 -3.20 -8.61 -4.86
N GLY A 28 -3.59 -7.98 -5.96
CA GLY A 28 -3.50 -6.53 -6.13
C GLY A 28 -4.36 -5.78 -5.11
N ILE A 29 -5.62 -6.21 -4.93
CA ILE A 29 -6.52 -5.62 -3.92
C ILE A 29 -5.99 -5.84 -2.50
N ILE A 30 -5.52 -7.05 -2.18
CA ILE A 30 -4.93 -7.36 -0.86
C ILE A 30 -3.77 -6.42 -0.56
N LEU A 31 -2.84 -6.26 -1.51
CA LEU A 31 -1.69 -5.37 -1.36
C LEU A 31 -2.11 -3.90 -1.20
N ILE A 32 -3.14 -3.45 -1.91
CA ILE A 32 -3.68 -2.09 -1.74
C ILE A 32 -4.20 -1.89 -0.30
N VAL A 33 -5.01 -2.81 0.20
CA VAL A 33 -5.58 -2.73 1.57
C VAL A 33 -4.48 -2.78 2.63
N VAL A 34 -3.50 -3.67 2.48
CA VAL A 34 -2.36 -3.78 3.39
C VAL A 34 -1.50 -2.51 3.34
N GLY A 35 -1.24 -1.95 2.15
CA GLY A 35 -0.48 -0.71 2.00
C GLY A 35 -1.16 0.49 2.66
N LEU A 36 -2.49 0.59 2.59
CA LEU A 36 -3.25 1.63 3.30
C LEU A 36 -3.17 1.48 4.82
N ALA A 37 -3.28 0.25 5.34
CA ALA A 37 -3.17 -0.01 6.78
C ALA A 37 -1.77 0.26 7.33
N LEU A 38 -0.73 0.04 6.53
CA LEU A 38 0.67 0.26 6.90
C LEU A 38 1.12 1.72 6.78
N THR A 39 0.44 2.53 5.97
CA THR A 39 0.84 3.92 5.71
C THR A 39 0.43 4.81 6.91
N PRO A 40 1.39 5.32 7.71
CA PRO A 40 1.08 6.07 8.92
C PRO A 40 0.33 7.38 8.66
N GLY A 41 0.52 7.97 7.47
CA GLY A 41 -0.10 9.24 7.07
C GLY A 41 -1.60 9.17 6.79
N TYR A 42 -2.16 7.98 6.56
CA TYR A 42 -3.59 7.85 6.22
C TYR A 42 -4.51 7.88 7.46
N PHE A 43 -4.01 7.46 8.63
CA PHE A 43 -4.77 7.41 9.88
C PHE A 43 -4.43 8.52 10.89
N TYR A 44 -3.26 9.18 10.76
CA TYR A 44 -2.78 10.13 11.77
C TYR A 44 -2.66 11.59 11.30
N GLY A 45 -3.26 11.95 10.16
CA GLY A 45 -3.52 13.35 9.74
C GLY A 45 -2.39 14.35 10.01
N PHE A 46 -1.54 14.59 9.00
CA PHE A 46 -0.77 15.82 8.94
C PHE A 46 -1.57 16.90 8.22
#